data_AF-A0A0C6EWF2-F1
#
_entry.id   AF-A0A0C6EWF2-F1
#
_cell.length_a   1.000
_cell.length_b   1.000
_cell.length_c   1.000
_cell.angle_alpha   90.00
_cell.angle_beta   90.00
_cell.angle_gamma   90.00
#
_symmetry.space_group_name_H-M   'P 1'
#
loop_
_entity.id
_entity.type
_entity.pdbx_description
1 polymer ?
#
loop_
_entity_poly.entity_id
_entity_poly.type
_entity_poly.pdbx_seq_one_letter_code
_entity_poly.pdbx_strand_id
1 'polypeptide(L)'
;MTITRDTVMAGKLRETGGHLNYGRDGSGYMLCHTTIRRLQAIDRHYKGEAAKKAGKTAERLWLVDGVQVADLDAAVAALNVPVVLTDEETAALAHIPGDFTERKHVMAAIEKAGPPGLQIISILIALKNKGLIEWSRIGGAGDRPAIPTVRRVPDEDGPAAPRAPAAPAAEAVR
;
A
#
# COMPACT_ATOMS: atom_id res chain seq x y z
N MET A 1 13.04 -4.42 -11.64
CA MET A 1 13.80 -5.26 -10.70
C MET A 1 12.98 -6.50 -10.42
N THR A 2 13.55 -7.70 -10.51
CA THR A 2 12.86 -8.94 -10.09
C THR A 2 13.01 -9.09 -8.59
N ILE A 3 11.90 -9.21 -7.88
CA ILE A 3 11.90 -9.41 -6.43
C ILE A 3 12.07 -10.90 -6.14
N THR A 4 13.04 -11.24 -5.30
CA THR A 4 13.30 -12.61 -4.83
C THR A 4 13.03 -12.74 -3.33
N ARG A 5 13.02 -13.97 -2.82
CA ARG A 5 12.95 -14.21 -1.37
C ARG A 5 14.10 -13.52 -0.63
N ASP A 6 15.31 -13.57 -1.17
CA ASP A 6 16.47 -12.88 -0.59
C ASP A 6 16.29 -11.36 -0.57
N THR A 7 15.66 -10.80 -1.61
CA THR A 7 15.31 -9.37 -1.66
C THR A 7 14.38 -8.99 -0.52
N VAL A 8 13.38 -9.82 -0.24
CA VAL A 8 12.45 -9.61 0.88
C VAL A 8 13.18 -9.79 2.21
N MET A 9 13.99 -10.83 2.37
CA MET A 9 14.67 -11.11 3.63
C MET A 9 15.80 -10.11 3.96
N ALA A 10 16.37 -9.44 2.96
CA ALA A 10 17.36 -8.38 3.16
C ALA A 10 16.75 -7.11 3.77
N GLY A 11 15.44 -6.90 3.59
CA GLY A 11 14.72 -5.79 4.21
C GLY A 11 14.29 -6.10 5.64
N LYS A 12 13.58 -5.13 6.23
CA LYS A 12 12.97 -5.27 7.57
C LYS A 12 11.49 -4.95 7.50
N LEU A 13 10.70 -5.65 8.30
CA LEU A 13 9.34 -5.28 8.62
C LEU A 13 9.36 -4.29 9.79
N ARG A 14 8.65 -3.17 9.66
CA ARG A 14 8.48 -2.19 10.73
C ARG A 14 7.01 -1.97 11.01
N GLU A 15 6.70 -1.80 12.29
CA GLU A 15 5.37 -1.36 12.69
C GLU A 15 5.12 0.04 12.14
N THR A 16 4.00 0.18 11.42
CA THR A 16 3.58 1.47 10.84
C THR A 16 2.45 2.13 11.63
N GLY A 17 2.32 1.79 12.92
CA GLY A 17 1.45 2.45 13.89
C GLY A 17 -0.01 1.97 13.91
N GLY A 18 -0.28 0.74 13.47
CA GLY A 18 -1.62 0.18 13.48
C GLY A 18 -1.73 -1.03 14.40
N HIS A 19 -2.20 -0.82 15.63
CA HIS A 19 -2.69 -1.91 16.48
C HIS A 19 -4.10 -2.29 16.01
N LEU A 20 -4.27 -3.52 15.56
CA LEU A 20 -5.53 -4.10 15.14
C LEU A 20 -6.18 -4.75 16.36
N ASN A 21 -7.34 -4.23 16.75
CA ASN A 21 -8.11 -4.79 17.85
C ASN A 21 -9.22 -5.69 17.29
N TYR A 22 -9.13 -6.99 17.57
CA TYR A 22 -10.16 -7.98 17.21
C TYR A 22 -11.07 -8.32 18.40
N GLY A 23 -11.07 -7.47 19.43
CA GLY A 23 -11.87 -7.63 20.64
C GLY A 23 -11.52 -8.92 21.38
N ARG A 24 -12.54 -9.75 21.65
CA ARG A 24 -12.37 -11.02 22.37
C ARG A 24 -11.55 -12.06 21.58
N ASP A 25 -11.46 -11.90 20.27
CA ASP A 25 -10.80 -12.87 19.39
C ASP A 25 -9.28 -12.64 19.30
N GLY A 26 -8.80 -11.47 19.76
CA GLY A 26 -7.37 -11.18 19.89
C GLY A 26 -6.96 -9.78 19.43
N SER A 27 -5.71 -9.65 19.02
CA SER A 27 -5.11 -8.39 18.55
C SER A 27 -4.08 -8.63 17.45
N GLY A 28 -3.53 -7.58 16.87
CA GLY A 28 -2.39 -7.72 15.95
C GLY A 28 -1.72 -6.39 15.62
N TYR A 29 -0.63 -6.48 14.87
CA TYR A 29 0.16 -5.34 14.44
C TYR A 29 0.30 -5.34 12.93
N MET A 30 0.05 -4.20 12.29
CA MET A 30 0.33 -3.99 10.87
C MET A 30 1.80 -3.58 10.69
N LEU A 31 2.50 -4.36 9.89
CA LEU A 31 3.90 -4.19 9.54
C LEU A 31 4.02 -3.84 8.06
N CYS A 32 4.87 -2.86 7.72
CA CYS A 32 5.24 -2.58 6.34
C CYS A 32 6.71 -2.93 6.09
N HIS A 33 7.00 -3.41 4.89
CA HIS A 33 8.37 -3.68 4.48
C HIS A 33 9.11 -2.38 4.18
N THR A 34 10.30 -2.24 4.72
CA THR A 34 11.10 -0.99 4.67
C THR A 34 11.60 -0.63 3.28
N THR A 35 11.73 -1.61 2.39
CA THR A 35 12.24 -1.39 1.02
C THR A 35 11.23 -1.75 -0.08
N ILE A 36 10.18 -2.52 0.23
CA ILE A 36 9.20 -2.99 -0.75
C ILE A 36 7.83 -2.48 -0.30
N ARG A 37 7.46 -1.26 -0.70
CA ARG A 37 6.28 -0.56 -0.17
C ARG A 37 4.96 -1.35 -0.33
N ARG A 38 4.86 -2.20 -1.36
CA ARG A 38 3.72 -3.08 -1.65
C ARG A 38 3.57 -4.25 -0.68
N LEU A 39 4.64 -4.62 0.02
CA LEU A 39 4.67 -5.77 0.92
C LEU A 39 4.37 -5.35 2.35
N GLN A 40 3.35 -5.98 2.91
CA GLN A 40 2.92 -5.80 4.30
C GLN A 40 2.76 -7.15 4.98
N ALA A 41 2.72 -7.12 6.30
CA ALA A 41 2.38 -8.28 7.10
C ALA A 41 1.51 -7.87 8.29
N ILE A 42 0.66 -8.79 8.73
CA ILE A 42 -0.05 -8.66 10.01
C ILE A 42 0.47 -9.75 10.93
N ASP A 43 1.07 -9.36 12.04
CA ASP A 43 1.32 -10.27 13.15
C ASP A 43 0.05 -10.34 13.99
N ARG A 44 -0.71 -11.42 13.81
CA ARG A 44 -2.00 -11.64 14.47
C ARG A 44 -1.81 -12.53 15.69
N HIS A 45 -2.38 -12.11 16.81
CA HIS A 45 -2.44 -12.85 18.06
C HIS A 45 -3.88 -13.25 18.35
N TYR A 46 -4.10 -14.53 18.61
CA TYR A 46 -5.40 -15.10 18.91
C TYR A 46 -5.64 -15.20 20.42
N LYS A 47 -6.89 -15.07 20.85
CA LYS A 47 -7.32 -15.26 22.25
C LYS A 47 -8.54 -16.16 22.36
N GLY A 48 -8.70 -16.82 23.52
CA GLY A 48 -9.89 -17.59 23.87
C GLY A 48 -10.28 -18.64 22.82
N GLU A 49 -11.55 -18.64 22.44
CA GLU A 49 -12.11 -19.57 21.44
C GLU A 49 -11.48 -19.41 20.05
N ALA A 50 -11.04 -18.20 19.68
CA ALA A 50 -10.36 -17.99 18.40
C ALA A 50 -9.02 -18.73 18.34
N ALA A 51 -8.26 -18.77 19.45
CA ALA A 51 -7.00 -19.53 19.52
C ALA A 51 -7.25 -21.04 19.42
N LYS A 52 -8.30 -21.55 20.08
CA LYS A 52 -8.70 -22.96 19.99
C LYS A 52 -9.11 -23.33 18.56
N LYS A 53 -9.95 -22.49 17.92
CA LYS A 53 -10.40 -22.71 16.54
C LYS A 53 -9.25 -22.64 15.54
N ALA A 54 -8.31 -21.72 15.72
CA ALA A 54 -7.15 -21.58 14.85
C ALA A 54 -6.08 -22.66 15.09
N GLY A 55 -6.12 -23.37 16.23
CA GLY A 55 -5.09 -24.32 16.64
C GLY A 55 -3.74 -23.67 16.98
N LYS A 56 -3.70 -22.34 17.14
CA LYS A 56 -2.48 -21.55 17.37
C LYS A 56 -2.81 -20.24 18.07
N THR A 57 -1.81 -19.70 18.78
CA THR A 57 -1.92 -18.45 19.53
C THR A 57 -1.47 -17.23 18.73
N ALA A 58 -0.73 -17.42 17.65
CA ALA A 58 -0.31 -16.35 16.75
C ALA A 58 -0.06 -16.87 15.33
N GLU A 59 -0.11 -15.96 14.36
CA GLU A 59 0.35 -16.20 13.00
C GLU A 59 0.78 -14.89 12.32
N ARG A 60 1.58 -15.02 11.25
CA ARG A 60 1.86 -13.92 10.33
C ARG A 60 1.05 -14.09 9.06
N LEU A 61 0.27 -13.08 8.72
CA LEU A 61 -0.44 -12.97 7.44
C LEU A 61 0.35 -12.05 6.52
N TRP A 62 0.63 -12.49 5.30
CA TRP A 62 1.32 -11.68 4.29
C TRP A 62 0.31 -10.96 3.42
N LEU A 63 0.58 -9.71 3.07
CA LEU A 63 -0.26 -8.93 2.17
C LEU A 63 0.58 -8.28 1.07
N VAL A 64 0.05 -8.33 -0.16
CA VAL A 64 0.58 -7.60 -1.32
C VAL A 64 -0.54 -6.72 -1.84
N ASP A 65 -0.28 -5.43 -2.02
CA ASP A 65 -1.28 -4.44 -2.45
C ASP A 65 -2.50 -4.35 -1.52
N GLY A 66 -2.33 -4.76 -0.25
CA GLY A 66 -3.40 -4.80 0.75
C GLY A 66 -4.27 -6.07 0.68
N VAL A 67 -3.94 -7.03 -0.18
CA VAL A 67 -4.64 -8.32 -0.30
C VAL A 67 -3.81 -9.40 0.37
N GLN A 68 -4.45 -10.20 1.22
CA GLN A 68 -3.79 -11.33 1.88
C GLN A 68 -3.40 -12.40 0.86
N VAL A 69 -2.17 -12.90 0.97
CA VAL A 69 -1.64 -14.03 0.20
C VAL A 69 -1.36 -15.22 1.13
N ALA A 70 -1.22 -16.42 0.55
CA ALA A 70 -1.10 -17.66 1.31
C ALA A 70 0.17 -17.71 2.18
N ASP A 71 1.31 -17.32 1.61
CA ASP A 71 2.62 -17.36 2.26
C ASP A 71 3.60 -16.37 1.61
N LEU A 72 4.86 -16.42 2.03
CA LEU A 72 5.92 -15.54 1.54
C LEU A 72 6.28 -15.82 0.07
N ASP A 73 6.20 -17.07 -0.39
CA ASP A 73 6.54 -17.40 -1.78
C ASP A 73 5.45 -16.91 -2.74
N ALA A 74 4.17 -17.03 -2.33
CA ALA A 74 3.05 -16.39 -3.01
C ALA A 74 3.17 -14.86 -3.02
N ALA A 75 3.67 -14.26 -1.93
CA ALA A 75 3.94 -12.82 -1.88
C ALA A 75 5.02 -12.40 -2.91
N VAL A 76 6.13 -13.15 -2.98
CA VAL A 76 7.20 -12.92 -3.97
C VAL A 76 6.66 -13.03 -5.39
N ALA A 77 5.85 -14.05 -5.68
CA ALA A 77 5.22 -14.20 -7.00
C ALA A 77 4.33 -12.98 -7.35
N ALA A 78 3.46 -12.56 -6.43
CA ALA A 78 2.56 -11.42 -6.62
C ALA A 78 3.31 -10.08 -6.80
N LEU A 79 4.41 -9.87 -6.06
CA LEU A 79 5.23 -8.66 -6.15
C LEU A 79 5.91 -8.48 -7.51
N ASN A 80 6.13 -9.56 -8.25
CA ASN A 80 6.68 -9.53 -9.61
C ASN A 80 5.62 -9.25 -10.69
N VAL A 81 4.35 -9.16 -10.32
CA VAL A 81 3.27 -8.72 -11.21
C VAL A 81 3.11 -7.20 -11.11
N PRO A 82 2.97 -6.47 -12.23
CA PRO A 82 2.67 -5.05 -12.20
C PRO A 82 1.42 -4.73 -11.38
N VAL A 83 1.42 -3.59 -10.70
CA VAL A 83 0.27 -3.17 -9.90
C VAL A 83 -0.91 -2.86 -10.82
N VAL A 84 -2.09 -3.32 -10.42
CA VAL A 84 -3.35 -3.05 -11.14
C VAL A 84 -4.09 -1.94 -10.42
N LEU A 85 -4.53 -0.92 -11.15
CA LEU A 85 -5.33 0.19 -10.65
C LEU A 85 -6.75 0.13 -11.21
N THR A 86 -7.72 0.48 -10.38
CA THR A 86 -9.06 0.82 -10.84
C THR A 86 -9.06 2.20 -11.50
N ASP A 87 -10.11 2.51 -12.24
CA ASP A 87 -10.26 3.84 -12.85
C ASP A 87 -10.34 4.94 -11.76
N GLU A 88 -11.01 4.66 -10.65
CA GLU A 88 -11.10 5.57 -9.50
C GLU A 88 -9.74 5.80 -8.83
N GLU A 89 -8.94 4.76 -8.67
CA GLU A 89 -7.59 4.88 -8.13
C GLU A 89 -6.67 5.66 -9.06
N THR A 90 -6.76 5.42 -10.37
CA THR A 90 -5.99 6.14 -11.39
C THR A 90 -6.35 7.62 -11.39
N ALA A 91 -7.65 7.94 -11.37
CA ALA A 91 -8.14 9.31 -11.30
C ALA A 91 -7.71 10.00 -10.01
N ALA A 92 -7.85 9.34 -8.86
CA ALA A 92 -7.43 9.88 -7.57
C ALA A 92 -5.91 10.13 -7.52
N LEU A 93 -5.10 9.19 -8.02
CA LEU A 93 -3.64 9.30 -8.04
C LEU A 93 -3.20 10.55 -8.80
N ALA A 94 -3.88 10.92 -9.89
CA ALA A 94 -3.59 12.12 -10.68
C ALA A 94 -3.62 13.43 -9.86
N HIS A 95 -4.41 13.48 -8.78
CA HIS A 95 -4.51 14.63 -7.87
C HIS A 95 -3.51 14.63 -6.72
N ILE A 96 -2.69 13.58 -6.59
CA ILE A 96 -1.71 13.45 -5.52
C ILE A 96 -0.36 13.99 -6.01
N PRO A 97 0.16 15.07 -5.40
CA PRO A 97 1.41 15.71 -5.82
C PRO A 97 2.63 14.87 -5.44
N GLY A 98 3.76 15.11 -6.11
CA GLY A 98 5.05 14.46 -5.78
C GLY A 98 5.64 14.89 -4.43
N ASP A 99 5.27 16.09 -3.96
CA ASP A 99 5.68 16.62 -2.66
C ASP A 99 4.60 16.42 -1.58
N PHE A 100 5.02 16.40 -0.31
CA PHE A 100 4.10 16.27 0.81
C PHE A 100 3.11 17.44 0.87
N THR A 101 1.84 17.11 0.74
CA THR A 101 0.71 18.03 0.85
C THR A 101 -0.25 17.56 1.92
N GLU A 102 -0.92 18.49 2.61
CA GLU A 102 -1.93 18.12 3.59
C GLU A 102 -3.01 17.22 2.99
N ARG A 103 -3.29 16.09 3.67
CA ARG A 103 -4.24 15.09 3.18
C ARG A 103 -5.62 15.68 2.92
N LYS A 104 -6.06 16.64 3.73
CA LYS A 104 -7.35 17.32 3.56
C LYS A 104 -7.48 18.07 2.21
N HIS A 105 -6.39 18.66 1.72
CA HIS A 105 -6.39 19.37 0.43
C HIS A 105 -6.45 18.40 -0.74
N VAL A 106 -5.71 17.29 -0.65
CA VAL A 106 -5.77 16.21 -1.63
C VAL A 106 -7.16 15.58 -1.68
N MET A 107 -7.76 15.31 -0.51
CA MET A 107 -9.12 14.80 -0.43
C MET A 107 -10.13 15.76 -1.07
N ALA A 108 -10.06 17.06 -0.76
CA ALA A 108 -10.95 18.05 -1.36
C ALA A 108 -10.80 18.15 -2.89
N ALA A 109 -9.57 18.02 -3.40
CA ALA A 109 -9.31 18.01 -4.84
C ALA A 109 -9.93 16.77 -5.52
N ILE A 110 -9.76 15.59 -4.93
CA ILE A 110 -10.35 14.34 -5.43
C ILE A 110 -11.87 14.39 -5.35
N GLU A 111 -12.44 14.89 -4.24
CA GLU A 111 -13.89 15.01 -4.06
C GLU A 111 -14.52 15.92 -5.11
N LYS A 112 -13.86 17.04 -5.44
CA LYS A 112 -14.33 17.98 -6.45
C LYS A 112 -14.30 17.39 -7.87
N ALA A 113 -13.34 16.51 -8.15
CA ALA A 113 -13.14 15.93 -9.49
C ALA A 113 -13.86 14.59 -9.69
N GLY A 114 -14.14 13.87 -8.60
CA GLY A 114 -14.71 12.53 -8.62
C GLY A 114 -16.25 12.51 -8.61
N PRO A 115 -16.84 11.32 -8.82
CA PRO A 115 -18.28 11.15 -8.72
C PRO A 115 -18.76 11.32 -7.26
N PRO A 116 -20.02 11.74 -7.04
CA PRO A 116 -20.61 11.78 -5.70
C PRO A 116 -20.55 10.41 -5.01
N GLY A 117 -20.25 10.41 -3.71
CA GLY A 117 -20.22 9.18 -2.89
C GLY A 117 -18.91 8.39 -2.92
N LEU A 118 -17.89 8.88 -3.63
CA LEU A 118 -16.57 8.25 -3.71
C LEU A 118 -15.95 8.04 -2.33
N GLN A 119 -15.49 6.82 -2.04
CA GLN A 119 -14.85 6.46 -0.78
C GLN A 119 -13.36 6.85 -0.76
N ILE A 120 -13.09 8.16 -0.73
CA ILE A 120 -11.74 8.74 -0.93
C ILE A 120 -10.71 8.16 0.05
N ILE A 121 -11.06 7.99 1.32
CA ILE A 121 -10.12 7.41 2.31
C ILE A 121 -9.75 5.97 1.95
N SER A 122 -10.72 5.17 1.50
CA SER A 122 -10.46 3.78 1.06
C SER A 122 -9.55 3.75 -0.16
N ILE A 123 -9.75 4.66 -1.11
CA ILE A 123 -8.87 4.79 -2.29
C ILE A 123 -7.45 5.19 -1.87
N LEU A 124 -7.29 6.16 -0.97
CA LEU A 124 -5.98 6.55 -0.46
C LEU A 124 -5.29 5.40 0.30
N ILE A 125 -6.04 4.58 1.03
CA ILE A 125 -5.50 3.37 1.68
C ILE A 125 -5.04 2.36 0.63
N ALA A 126 -5.84 2.11 -0.40
CA ALA A 126 -5.50 1.19 -1.48
C ALA A 126 -4.24 1.63 -2.23
N LEU A 127 -4.15 2.90 -2.63
CA LEU A 127 -2.96 3.48 -3.25
C LEU A 127 -1.72 3.39 -2.36
N LYS A 128 -1.86 3.58 -1.04
CA LYS A 128 -0.75 3.41 -0.09
C LYS A 128 -0.31 1.94 -0.03
N ASN A 129 -1.26 1.01 0.05
CA ASN A 129 -0.95 -0.42 0.11
C ASN A 129 -0.30 -0.92 -1.19
N LYS A 130 -0.63 -0.28 -2.32
CA LYS A 130 0.00 -0.45 -3.63
C LYS A 130 1.36 0.23 -3.76
N GLY A 131 1.83 0.90 -2.71
CA GLY A 131 3.14 1.56 -2.66
C GLY A 131 3.26 2.79 -3.56
N LEU A 132 2.15 3.36 -4.04
CA LEU A 132 2.13 4.49 -4.97
C LEU A 132 2.10 5.85 -4.26
N ILE A 133 1.74 5.85 -2.97
CA ILE A 133 1.73 7.05 -2.14
C ILE A 133 2.29 6.77 -0.76
N GLU A 134 2.81 7.81 -0.13
CA GLU A 134 3.29 7.78 1.25
C GLU A 134 2.45 8.66 2.15
N TRP A 135 2.25 8.21 3.38
CA TRP A 135 1.63 9.00 4.44
C TRP A 135 2.69 9.42 5.43
N SER A 136 2.66 10.68 5.82
CA SER A 136 3.50 11.21 6.87
C SER A 136 2.71 12.12 7.79
N ARG A 137 3.30 12.44 8.93
CA ARG A 137 2.84 13.52 9.78
C ARG A 137 3.97 14.52 9.88
N ILE A 138 3.74 15.74 9.39
CA ILE A 138 4.71 16.83 9.47
C ILE A 138 4.35 17.72 10.65
N GLY A 139 5.36 18.11 11.43
CA GLY A 139 5.18 18.82 12.71
C GLY A 139 4.96 17.85 13.88
N GLY A 140 4.48 18.37 15.01
CA GLY A 140 4.27 17.58 16.23
C GLY A 140 5.31 17.77 17.34
N ALA A 141 6.24 18.73 17.21
CA ALA A 141 7.10 19.13 18.32
C ALA A 141 6.38 20.17 19.19
N GLY A 142 6.27 19.89 20.50
CA GLY A 142 5.56 20.75 21.45
C GLY A 142 4.03 20.71 21.26
N ASP A 143 3.38 21.86 21.39
CA ASP A 143 1.91 21.98 21.41
C ASP A 143 1.23 21.99 20.04
N ARG A 144 1.97 21.77 18.95
CA ARG A 144 1.38 21.79 17.60
C ARG A 144 0.91 20.40 17.19
N PRO A 145 -0.35 20.23 16.75
CA PRO A 145 -0.82 18.94 16.28
C PRO A 145 -0.05 18.53 15.02
N ALA A 146 0.33 17.26 14.96
CA ALA A 146 0.99 16.71 13.78
C ALA A 146 0.00 16.67 12.60
N ILE A 147 0.38 17.25 11.45
CA ILE A 147 -0.52 17.42 10.31
C ILE A 147 -0.39 16.21 9.37
N PRO A 148 -1.49 15.48 9.08
CA PRO A 148 -1.46 14.38 8.13
C PRO A 148 -1.15 14.89 6.72
N THR A 149 -0.09 14.38 6.13
CA THR A 149 0.36 14.73 4.77
C THR A 149 0.49 13.48 3.91
N VAL A 150 0.33 13.67 2.61
CA VAL A 150 0.41 12.63 1.60
C VAL A 150 1.25 13.14 0.43
N ARG A 151 2.00 12.23 -0.20
CA ARG A 151 2.70 12.48 -1.47
C ARG A 151 2.65 11.24 -2.36
N ARG A 152 2.82 11.44 -3.66
CA ARG A 152 3.07 10.38 -4.63
C ARG A 152 4.50 9.87 -4.48
N VAL A 153 4.67 8.57 -4.59
CA VAL A 153 5.98 7.94 -4.67
C VAL A 153 6.54 8.17 -6.08
N PRO A 154 7.81 8.59 -6.24
CA PRO A 154 8.42 8.74 -7.56
C PRO A 154 8.39 7.42 -8.35
N ASP A 155 8.13 7.51 -9.66
CA ASP A 155 8.01 6.33 -10.53
C ASP A 155 9.30 5.48 -10.60
N GLU A 156 10.47 6.05 -10.25
CA GLU A 156 11.74 5.32 -10.13
C GLU A 156 11.71 4.24 -9.03
N ASP A 157 10.82 4.38 -8.04
CA ASP A 157 10.59 3.40 -6.98
C ASP A 157 9.29 2.57 -7.18
N GLY A 158 8.53 2.83 -8.25
CA GLY A 158 7.29 2.13 -8.57
C GLY A 158 7.55 0.79 -9.28
N PRO A 159 6.62 -0.18 -9.24
CA PRO A 159 6.69 -1.32 -10.14
C PRO A 159 6.66 -0.79 -11.57
N ALA A 160 7.68 -1.11 -12.37
CA ALA A 160 7.81 -0.66 -13.75
C ALA A 160 6.47 -0.80 -14.48
N ALA A 161 5.90 0.33 -14.92
CA ALA A 161 4.73 0.33 -15.76
C ALA A 161 4.99 -0.56 -16.99
N PRO A 162 4.01 -1.33 -17.47
CA PRO A 162 4.16 -2.05 -18.73
C PRO A 162 4.48 -1.01 -19.81
N ARG A 163 5.65 -1.14 -20.44
CA ARG A 163 5.97 -0.39 -21.65
C ARG A 163 4.85 -0.69 -22.65
N ALA A 164 4.11 0.33 -23.06
CA ALA A 164 3.20 0.23 -24.19
C ALA A 164 3.98 -0.40 -25.37
N PRO A 165 3.40 -1.35 -26.11
CA PRO A 165 4.05 -1.89 -27.29
C PRO A 165 4.36 -0.73 -28.24
N ALA A 166 5.62 -0.66 -28.68
CA ALA A 166 6.04 0.33 -29.66
C ALA A 166 5.11 0.23 -30.87
N ALA A 167 4.53 1.37 -31.28
CA ALA A 167 3.76 1.45 -32.51
C ALA A 167 4.61 0.90 -33.67
N PRO A 168 4.04 0.08 -34.57
CA PRO A 168 4.78 -0.42 -35.72
C PRO A 168 5.28 0.76 -36.54
N ALA A 169 6.59 0.75 -36.84
CA ALA A 169 7.20 1.74 -37.71
C ALA A 169 6.46 1.75 -39.06
N ALA A 170 5.98 2.92 -39.46
CA ALA A 170 5.38 3.12 -40.77
C ALA A 170 6.39 2.72 -41.85
N GLU A 171 6.05 1.69 -42.60
CA GLU A 171 6.79 1.25 -43.79
C GLU A 171 6.73 2.37 -44.83
N ALA A 172 7.89 2.93 -45.16
CA ALA A 172 8.02 3.91 -46.22
C ALA A 172 7.75 3.24 -47.56
N VAL A 173 6.58 3.52 -48.14
CA VAL A 173 6.26 3.19 -49.53
C VAL A 173 7.21 3.99 -50.42
N ARG A 174 7.97 3.28 -51.26
CA ARG A 174 8.74 3.84 -52.38
C ARG A 174 7.89 3.82 -53.64
#